data_AF-A0A3B8M0E9-F1
#
_entry.id   AF-A0A3B8M0E9-F1
#
_cell.length_a   1.000
_cell.length_b   1.000
_cell.length_c   1.000
_cell.angle_alpha   90.00
_cell.angle_beta   90.00
_cell.angle_gamma   90.00
#
_symmetry.space_group_name_H-M   'P 1'
#
loop_
_entity.id
_entity.type
_entity.pdbx_description
1 polymer ?
#
loop_
_entity_poly.entity_id
_entity_poly.type
_entity_poly.pdbx_seq_one_letter_code
_entity_poly.pdbx_strand_id
1 'polypeptide(L)'
;WLPRVVSLEGFDGERLSSLHGRLIALGWLGFDVGDSVTGIRYQLTRDGQRVLDGLVPIPTLRVVAATDDGETPSVDTDVDQSAESEVAMTADSD
;
A
#
# COMPACT_ATOMS: atom_id res chain seq x y z
N TRP A 1 19.97 2.78 0.74
CA TRP A 1 18.53 2.90 0.51
C TRP A 1 18.26 2.83 -0.98
N LEU A 2 17.27 2.04 -1.39
CA LEU A 2 16.83 1.83 -2.76
C LEU A 2 15.35 2.23 -2.86
N PRO A 3 14.90 2.78 -4.00
CA PRO A 3 13.47 3.02 -4.22
C PRO A 3 12.66 1.74 -4.04
N ARG A 4 11.42 1.84 -3.56
CA ARG A 4 10.49 0.71 -3.51
C ARG A 4 10.37 0.09 -4.90
N VAL A 5 10.55 -1.23 -4.98
CA VAL A 5 10.26 -2.00 -6.19
C VAL A 5 8.75 -2.00 -6.39
N VAL A 6 8.28 -1.51 -7.53
CA VAL A 6 6.84 -1.40 -7.84
C VAL A 6 6.37 -2.44 -8.84
N SER A 7 7.28 -3.08 -9.56
CA SER A 7 6.98 -4.16 -10.49
C SER A 7 8.12 -5.18 -10.49
N LEU A 8 7.76 -6.45 -10.62
CA LEU A 8 8.69 -7.57 -10.74
C LEU A 8 8.02 -8.63 -11.62
N GLU A 9 8.76 -9.16 -12.59
CA GLU A 9 8.25 -10.17 -13.50
C GLU A 9 7.74 -11.40 -12.73
N GLY A 10 6.53 -11.88 -13.07
CA GLY A 10 5.89 -13.02 -12.38
C GLY A 10 5.20 -12.69 -11.05
N PHE A 11 5.18 -11.42 -10.64
CA PHE A 11 4.47 -10.94 -9.45
C PHE A 11 3.44 -9.87 -9.82
N ASP A 12 2.21 -10.06 -9.38
CA ASP A 12 1.23 -8.97 -9.31
C ASP A 12 1.54 -8.02 -8.13
N GLY A 13 0.89 -6.86 -8.11
CA GLY A 13 1.15 -5.81 -7.12
C GLY A 13 0.84 -6.23 -5.68
N GLU A 14 -0.13 -7.12 -5.48
CA GLU A 14 -0.52 -7.62 -4.15
C GLU A 14 0.49 -8.64 -3.63
N ARG A 15 0.88 -9.62 -4.44
CA ARG A 15 1.92 -10.61 -4.13
C ARG A 15 3.25 -9.92 -3.86
N LEU A 16 3.58 -8.88 -4.63
CA LEU A 16 4.78 -8.08 -4.40
C LEU A 16 4.70 -7.31 -3.07
N SER A 17 3.55 -6.70 -2.75
CA SER A 17 3.36 -6.00 -1.48
C SER A 17 3.40 -6.95 -0.27
N SER A 18 2.79 -8.12 -0.39
CA SER A 18 2.83 -9.19 0.62
C SER A 18 4.26 -9.71 0.83
N LEU A 19 5.03 -9.86 -0.26
CA LEU A 19 6.44 -10.23 -0.19
C LEU A 19 7.26 -9.17 0.58
N HIS A 20 7.09 -7.89 0.28
CA HIS A 20 7.78 -6.81 1.02
C HIS A 20 7.45 -6.86 2.52
N GLY A 21 6.16 -6.96 2.87
CA GLY A 21 5.72 -7.04 4.25
C GLY A 21 6.35 -8.22 4.99
N ARG A 22 6.47 -9.36 4.33
CA ARG A 22 7.10 -10.55 4.90
C ARG A 22 8.61 -10.38 5.11
N LEU A 23 9.31 -9.81 4.13
CA LEU A 23 10.75 -9.53 4.27
C LEU A 23 11.05 -8.53 5.38
N ILE A 24 10.15 -7.56 5.59
CA ILE A 24 10.21 -6.61 6.71
C ILE A 24 9.94 -7.32 8.04
N ALA A 25 8.88 -8.14 8.12
CA ALA A 25 8.53 -8.88 9.33
C ALA A 25 9.62 -9.88 9.76
N LEU A 26 10.34 -10.46 8.80
CA LEU A 26 11.50 -11.31 9.06
C LEU A 26 12.76 -10.54 9.48
N GLY A 27 12.72 -9.21 9.43
CA GLY A 27 13.87 -8.37 9.74
C GLY A 27 14.97 -8.38 8.67
N TRP A 28 14.68 -8.88 7.46
CA TRP A 28 15.65 -8.95 6.35
C TRP A 28 15.65 -7.68 5.51
N LEU A 29 14.56 -6.93 5.53
CA LEU A 29 14.40 -5.67 4.82
C LEU A 29 13.99 -4.57 5.80
N GLY A 30 14.79 -3.51 5.86
CA GLY A 30 14.40 -2.26 6.50
C GLY A 30 13.63 -1.38 5.51
N PHE A 31 12.74 -0.55 6.02
CA PHE A 31 12.03 0.46 5.23
C PHE A 31 12.13 1.82 5.89
N ASP A 32 12.08 2.86 5.06
CA ASP A 32 12.01 4.25 5.47
C ASP A 32 10.95 4.95 4.63
N VAL A 33 10.18 5.84 5.27
CA VAL A 33 9.11 6.60 4.64
C VAL A 33 9.66 8.00 4.34
N GLY A 34 9.93 8.26 3.07
CA GLY A 34 10.37 9.56 2.59
C GLY A 34 9.23 10.58 2.46
N ASP A 35 9.52 11.67 1.74
CA ASP A 35 8.54 12.69 1.40
C ASP A 35 7.56 12.21 0.32
N SER A 36 6.59 13.06 -0.04
CA SER A 36 5.57 12.76 -1.06
C SER A 36 6.16 12.46 -2.44
N VAL A 37 7.42 12.81 -2.69
CA VAL A 37 8.12 12.59 -3.97
C VAL A 37 8.93 11.28 -3.93
N THR A 38 9.59 10.97 -2.82
CA THR A 38 10.45 9.77 -2.68
C THR A 38 9.69 8.53 -2.22
N GLY A 39 8.56 8.68 -1.53
CA GLY A 39 7.75 7.57 -1.06
C GLY A 39 8.54 6.60 -0.17
N ILE A 40 8.23 5.29 -0.27
CA ILE A 40 8.88 4.26 0.53
C ILE A 40 10.22 3.87 -0.09
N ARG A 41 11.25 3.74 0.75
CA ARG A 41 12.57 3.23 0.38
C ARG A 41 12.91 2.00 1.19
N TYR A 42 13.71 1.11 0.60
CA TYR A 42 14.15 -0.11 1.24
C TYR A 42 15.66 -0.13 1.47
N GLN A 43 16.09 -0.88 2.48
CA GLN A 43 17.48 -1.20 2.73
C GLN A 43 17.58 -2.64 3.20
N LEU A 44 18.51 -3.40 2.63
CA LEU A 44 18.81 -4.74 3.12
C LEU A 44 19.45 -4.65 4.50
N THR A 45 18.96 -5.43 5.46
CA THR A 45 19.56 -5.49 6.80
C THR A 45 20.78 -6.41 6.81
N ARG A 46 21.54 -6.42 7.91
CA ARG A 46 22.66 -7.37 8.08
C ARG A 46 22.19 -8.82 8.04
N ASP A 47 21.03 -9.11 8.62
CA ASP A 47 20.47 -10.46 8.60
C ASP A 47 19.95 -10.82 7.22
N GLY A 48 19.33 -9.89 6.50
CA GLY A 48 18.98 -10.06 5.09
C GLY A 48 20.20 -10.36 4.22
N GLN A 49 21.32 -9.66 4.44
CA GLN A 49 22.57 -9.93 3.72
C GLN A 49 23.10 -11.34 4.00
N ARG A 50 23.11 -11.78 5.26
CA ARG A 50 23.55 -13.14 5.63
C ARG A 50 22.70 -14.23 4.97
N VAL A 51 21.41 -13.99 4.81
CA VAL A 51 20.50 -14.91 4.10
C VAL A 51 20.84 -14.97 2.61
N LEU A 52 21.13 -13.83 1.97
CA LEU A 52 21.59 -13.80 0.57
C LEU A 52 22.95 -14.48 0.39
N ASP A 53 23.85 -14.33 1.36
CA ASP A 53 25.18 -14.95 1.35
C ASP A 53 25.11 -16.48 1.62
N GLY A 54 23.92 -17.03 1.86
CA GLY A 54 23.71 -18.45 2.15
C GLY A 54 24.20 -18.88 3.55
N LEU A 55 24.53 -17.92 4.42
CA LEU A 55 24.98 -18.17 5.80
C LEU A 55 23.84 -18.62 6.72
N VAL A 56 22.59 -18.39 6.30
CA VAL A 56 21.38 -18.82 7.00
C VAL A 56 20.45 -19.48 5.97
N PRO A 57 19.89 -20.67 6.26
CA PRO A 57 18.93 -21.30 5.37
C PRO A 57 17.71 -20.39 5.19
N ILE A 58 17.32 -20.18 3.92
CA ILE A 58 16.12 -19.43 3.57
C ILE A 58 14.91 -20.28 4.01
N PRO A 59 14.12 -19.90 5.04
CA PRO A 59 12.81 -20.52 5.25
C PRO A 59 12.02 -20.44 3.96
N THR A 60 11.46 -21.57 3.51
CA THR A 60 10.69 -21.65 2.27
C THR A 60 9.53 -20.64 2.29
N LEU A 61 9.72 -19.49 1.62
CA LEU A 61 8.71 -18.44 1.54
C LEU A 61 7.66 -18.86 0.52
N ARG A 62 6.55 -19.46 0.98
CA ARG A 62 5.39 -19.69 0.12
C ARG A 62 4.54 -18.41 0.04
N VAL A 63 4.51 -17.81 -1.15
CA VAL A 63 3.58 -16.73 -1.49
C VAL A 63 2.25 -17.39 -1.87
N VAL A 64 1.30 -17.39 -0.95
CA VAL A 64 -0.08 -17.81 -1.23
C VAL A 64 -0.76 -16.61 -1.88
N ALA A 65 -1.16 -16.74 -3.14
CA ALA A 65 -2.03 -15.75 -3.77
C ALA A 65 -3.37 -15.81 -3.05
N ALA A 66 -3.83 -14.68 -2.49
CA ALA A 66 -5.24 -14.55 -2.16
C ALA A 66 -5.94 -14.47 -3.53
N THR A 67 -6.73 -15.49 -3.87
CA THR A 67 -7.65 -15.38 -4.99
C THR A 67 -8.73 -14.40 -4.56
N ASP A 68 -8.69 -13.20 -5.14
CA ASP A 68 -9.80 -12.25 -5.06
C ASP A 68 -10.93 -12.85 -5.90
N ASP A 69 -11.75 -13.68 -5.27
CA ASP A 69 -13.05 -14.08 -5.83
C ASP A 69 -13.93 -12.83 -5.80
N GLY A 70 -14.00 -12.18 -6.96
CA GLY A 70 -14.64 -10.90 -7.13
C GLY A 70 -16.11 -10.88 -6.71
N GLU A 71 -16.48 -9.85 -5.96
CA GLU A 71 -17.84 -9.31 -5.92
C GLU A 71 -17.70 -7.83 -5.51
N THR A 72 -17.66 -6.94 -6.51
CA THR A 72 -18.00 -5.54 -6.27
C THR A 72 -19.51 -5.43 -6.51
N PRO A 73 -20.36 -5.34 -5.47
CA PRO A 73 -21.71 -4.90 -5.70
C PRO A 73 -21.63 -3.43 -6.14
N SER A 74 -21.92 -3.20 -7.42
CA SER A 74 -22.24 -1.89 -7.96
C SER A 74 -23.41 -1.33 -7.18
N VAL A 75 -23.13 -0.42 -6.23
CA VAL A 75 -24.17 0.39 -5.59
C VAL A 75 -24.38 1.60 -6.48
N ASP A 76 -25.51 1.58 -7.17
CA ASP A 76 -26.03 2.68 -7.97
C ASP A 76 -26.00 4.00 -7.18
N THR A 77 -25.35 5.01 -7.76
CA THR A 77 -25.29 6.35 -7.18
C THR A 77 -26.51 7.12 -7.67
N ASP A 78 -27.56 7.19 -6.85
CA ASP A 78 -28.64 8.17 -6.99
C ASP A 78 -28.09 9.56 -6.62
N VAL A 79 -27.71 10.32 -7.65
CA VAL A 79 -27.38 11.73 -7.57
C VAL A 79 -28.70 12.52 -7.58
N ASP A 80 -29.14 13.00 -6.42
CA ASP A 80 -30.12 14.09 -6.35
C ASP A 80 -29.39 15.38 -5.96
N GLN A 81 -29.09 16.19 -6.98
CA GLN A 81 -28.62 17.57 -6.84
C GLN A 81 -29.84 18.49 -7.05
N SER A 82 -30.28 19.17 -5.99
CA SER A 82 -31.14 20.35 -6.03
C SER A 82 -31.18 20.94 -4.63
N ALA A 83 -31.09 22.24 -4.37
CA ALA A 83 -30.59 23.39 -5.10
C ALA A 83 -30.34 24.44 -4.01
N GLU A 84 -29.50 25.39 -4.34
CA GLU A 84 -29.02 26.48 -3.51
C GLU A 84 -30.19 27.44 -3.18
N SER A 85 -30.22 28.04 -2.00
CA SER A 85 -30.97 29.29 -1.81
C SER A 85 -30.31 30.17 -0.76
N GLU A 86 -30.15 31.39 -1.22
CA GLU A 86 -29.24 32.41 -0.76
C GLU A 86 -29.71 33.14 0.51
N VAL A 87 -28.74 33.84 1.08
CA VAL A 87 -28.82 34.78 2.20
C VAL A 87 -29.91 35.83 1.98
N ALA A 88 -30.73 36.08 3.00
CA ALA A 88 -31.51 37.31 3.11
C ALA A 88 -31.29 37.99 4.46
N MET A 89 -30.77 39.20 4.33
CA MET A 89 -30.48 40.23 5.32
C MET A 89 -31.76 40.98 5.72
N THR A 90 -31.67 41.80 6.79
CA THR A 90 -32.53 42.95 7.20
C THR A 90 -33.65 42.75 8.24
N ALA A 91 -33.32 43.14 9.48
CA ALA A 91 -33.89 44.25 10.27
C ALA A 91 -35.41 44.53 10.35
N ASP A 92 -35.83 44.72 11.61
CA ASP A 92 -36.64 45.85 12.16
C ASP A 92 -38.04 45.55 12.72
N SER A 93 -38.15 45.84 14.03
CA SER A 93 -39.21 46.46 14.85
C SER A 93 -40.71 46.25 14.58
N ASP A 94 -41.43 45.78 15.61
CA ASP A 94 -42.46 46.56 16.35
C ASP A 94 -42.65 45.97 17.77
#